data_AF-A0A177C905-F1
#
_entry.id   AF-A0A177C905-F1
#
_cell.length_a   1.000
_cell.length_b   1.000
_cell.length_c   1.000
_cell.angle_alpha   90.00
_cell.angle_beta   90.00
_cell.angle_gamma   90.00
#
_symmetry.space_group_name_H-M   'P 1'
#
loop_
_entity.id
_entity.type
_entity.pdbx_description
1 polymer ?
#
loop_
_entity_poly.entity_id
_entity_poly.type
_entity_poly.pdbx_seq_one_letter_code
_entity_poly.pdbx_strand_id
1 'polypeptide(L)'
;MSTPSTADEITSPDNSISHAPDTARIMHWSIYGRPGAPSTTRATASSWKHKPFSKPVTRPWSHVIPSSELPKLLNGFIPNQMEDKWFVYTDGPDAQGNAAVRFFRSWTGYAMVSAKLVMSMDGEGRAKEEDARFTELTWETDKEMYNGDMDAPGTVLGVAQWCMGCQLGPKEREGSAAEENEEEAPAGSS
;
A
#
# COMPACT_ATOMS: atom_id res chain seq x y z
N MET A 1 -20.30 -54.48 -30.67
CA MET A 1 -19.36 -53.51 -31.26
C MET A 1 -20.12 -52.23 -31.53
N SER A 2 -19.59 -51.12 -31.01
CA SER A 2 -19.87 -49.72 -31.33
C SER A 2 -21.18 -49.06 -30.86
N THR A 3 -20.98 -48.02 -30.07
CA THR A 3 -21.89 -47.12 -29.35
C THR A 3 -22.54 -46.05 -30.24
N PRO A 4 -23.68 -45.47 -29.86
CA PRO A 4 -24.14 -44.18 -30.39
C PRO A 4 -23.48 -42.98 -29.67
N SER A 5 -23.24 -41.94 -30.44
CA SER A 5 -22.59 -40.67 -30.09
C SER A 5 -23.51 -39.78 -29.25
N THR A 6 -23.12 -39.46 -28.02
CA THR A 6 -23.74 -38.41 -27.19
C THR A 6 -23.19 -37.05 -27.61
N ALA A 7 -24.08 -36.10 -27.87
CA ALA A 7 -23.75 -34.69 -28.03
C ALA A 7 -23.64 -34.07 -26.63
N ASP A 8 -22.45 -33.59 -26.28
CA ASP A 8 -22.22 -32.78 -25.09
C ASP A 8 -22.53 -31.31 -25.37
N GLU A 9 -23.45 -30.82 -24.55
CA GLU A 9 -23.94 -29.45 -24.42
C GLU A 9 -22.83 -28.57 -23.83
N ILE A 10 -22.22 -27.71 -24.65
CA ILE A 10 -21.25 -26.72 -24.17
C ILE A 10 -22.03 -25.56 -23.54
N THR A 11 -22.32 -25.69 -22.25
CA THR A 11 -22.73 -24.58 -21.39
C THR A 11 -21.54 -23.64 -21.22
N SER A 12 -21.52 -22.55 -21.98
CA SER A 12 -20.61 -21.42 -21.76
C SER A 12 -20.89 -20.79 -20.40
N PRO A 13 -19.92 -20.71 -19.46
CA PRO A 13 -20.12 -19.97 -18.24
C PRO A 13 -20.12 -18.47 -18.52
N ASP A 14 -21.24 -17.84 -18.15
CA ASP A 14 -21.48 -16.40 -18.07
C ASP A 14 -20.36 -15.70 -17.28
N ASN A 15 -19.43 -15.08 -18.01
CA ASN A 15 -18.32 -14.30 -17.49
C ASN A 15 -18.80 -12.88 -17.17
N SER A 16 -19.64 -12.74 -16.15
CA SER A 16 -20.03 -11.44 -15.61
C SER A 16 -18.92 -10.85 -14.73
N ILE A 17 -17.81 -10.46 -15.35
CA ILE A 17 -16.83 -9.57 -14.72
C ILE A 17 -17.45 -8.17 -14.71
N SER A 18 -17.81 -7.71 -13.52
CA SER A 18 -18.24 -6.36 -13.22
C SER A 18 -17.26 -5.33 -13.78
N HIS A 19 -17.76 -4.53 -14.73
CA HIS A 19 -17.00 -3.49 -15.41
C HIS A 19 -16.89 -2.26 -14.52
N ALA A 20 -15.85 -2.19 -13.68
CA ALA A 20 -15.24 -0.88 -13.45
C ALA A 20 -14.72 -0.37 -14.82
N PRO A 21 -14.96 0.89 -15.20
CA PRO A 21 -14.73 1.36 -16.56
C PRO A 21 -13.26 1.15 -16.95
N ASP A 22 -13.04 0.53 -18.09
CA ASP A 22 -11.75 0.06 -18.62
C ASP A 22 -10.64 1.14 -18.54
N THR A 23 -11.03 2.41 -18.65
CA THR A 23 -10.17 3.58 -18.50
C THR A 23 -9.49 3.68 -17.14
N ALA A 24 -10.19 3.36 -16.04
CA ALA A 24 -9.61 3.38 -14.70
C ALA A 24 -8.50 2.32 -14.57
N ARG A 25 -8.70 1.13 -15.14
CA ARG A 25 -7.70 0.05 -15.14
C ARG A 25 -6.48 0.42 -16.00
N ILE A 26 -6.69 1.04 -17.16
CA ILE A 26 -5.60 1.52 -18.03
C ILE A 26 -4.77 2.61 -17.33
N MET A 27 -5.42 3.58 -16.69
CA MET A 27 -4.75 4.64 -15.93
C MET A 27 -3.96 4.05 -14.75
N HIS A 28 -4.54 3.09 -14.03
CA HIS A 28 -3.89 2.43 -12.92
C HIS A 28 -2.66 1.62 -13.36
N TRP A 29 -2.74 0.92 -14.49
CA TRP A 29 -1.60 0.22 -15.09
C TRP A 29 -0.49 1.19 -15.53
N SER A 30 -0.85 2.37 -16.04
CA SER A 30 0.11 3.42 -16.40
C SER A 30 0.91 3.91 -15.18
N ILE A 31 0.26 4.01 -14.01
CA ILE A 31 0.90 4.51 -12.79
C ILE A 31 1.69 3.41 -12.07
N TYR A 32 1.08 2.24 -11.86
CA TYR A 32 1.59 1.19 -10.96
C TYR A 32 2.19 -0.02 -11.68
N GLY A 33 1.89 -0.21 -12.97
CA GLY A 33 2.36 -1.38 -13.72
C GLY A 33 1.40 -2.57 -13.59
N ARG A 34 1.92 -3.79 -13.68
CA ARG A 34 1.11 -5.00 -13.51
C ARG A 34 0.68 -5.19 -12.04
N PRO A 35 -0.53 -5.70 -11.79
CA PRO A 35 -0.88 -6.20 -10.47
C PRO A 35 0.14 -7.27 -10.03
N GLY A 36 0.61 -7.15 -8.80
CA GLY A 36 1.51 -8.13 -8.21
C GLY A 36 0.77 -9.10 -7.28
N ALA A 37 1.49 -10.09 -6.79
CA ALA A 37 1.06 -10.95 -5.69
C ALA A 37 1.93 -10.67 -4.46
N PRO A 38 1.40 -10.89 -3.24
CA PRO A 38 2.21 -10.76 -2.03
C PRO A 38 3.44 -11.66 -2.13
N SER A 39 4.62 -11.10 -1.92
CA SER A 39 5.85 -11.91 -1.91
C SER A 39 5.81 -12.89 -0.73
N THR A 40 6.19 -14.14 -0.97
CA THR A 40 6.38 -15.14 0.10
C THR A 40 7.71 -14.95 0.83
N THR A 41 8.63 -14.19 0.23
CA THR A 41 9.97 -13.92 0.76
C THR A 41 10.12 -12.44 1.04
N ARG A 42 10.69 -12.11 2.19
CA ARG A 42 10.93 -10.72 2.59
C ARG A 42 11.94 -10.04 1.68
N ALA A 43 11.49 -9.00 0.97
CA ALA A 43 12.35 -8.09 0.24
C ALA A 43 13.25 -7.30 1.20
N THR A 44 14.48 -7.08 0.79
CA THR A 44 15.47 -6.28 1.53
C THR A 44 16.13 -5.28 0.58
N ALA A 45 16.91 -4.35 1.12
CA ALA A 45 17.63 -3.37 0.32
C ALA A 45 18.52 -4.02 -0.78
N SER A 46 19.04 -5.24 -0.57
CA SER A 46 19.86 -5.95 -1.55
C SER A 46 19.04 -6.71 -2.60
N SER A 47 17.72 -6.82 -2.45
CA SER A 47 16.86 -7.53 -3.40
C SER A 47 16.74 -6.82 -4.76
N TRP A 48 16.99 -5.51 -4.82
CA TRP A 48 16.94 -4.75 -6.06
C TRP A 48 17.81 -3.50 -6.01
N LYS A 49 18.09 -2.91 -7.18
CA LYS A 49 18.79 -1.63 -7.27
C LYS A 49 17.95 -0.50 -6.67
N HIS A 50 18.59 0.35 -5.89
CA HIS A 50 17.96 1.52 -5.29
C HIS A 50 18.98 2.65 -5.08
N LYS A 51 18.47 3.87 -4.98
CA LYS A 51 19.19 5.12 -4.73
C LYS A 51 18.43 5.91 -3.66
N PRO A 52 19.13 6.61 -2.76
CA PRO A 52 18.48 7.40 -1.72
C PRO A 52 17.72 8.60 -2.31
N PHE A 53 16.94 9.28 -1.46
CA PHE A 53 16.36 10.57 -1.79
C PHE A 53 17.42 11.63 -2.09
N SER A 54 17.07 12.58 -2.96
CA SER A 54 17.82 13.79 -3.30
C SER A 54 17.29 15.00 -2.54
N LYS A 55 16.01 15.34 -2.72
CA LYS A 55 15.35 16.50 -2.09
C LYS A 55 14.05 16.06 -1.40
N PRO A 56 14.15 15.27 -0.31
CA PRO A 56 12.98 14.76 0.36
C PRO A 56 12.25 15.85 1.15
N VAL A 57 10.93 15.74 1.21
CA VAL A 57 10.10 16.45 2.20
C VAL A 57 9.39 15.42 3.06
N THR A 58 9.15 15.78 4.32
CA THR A 58 8.54 14.89 5.31
C THR A 58 7.29 15.54 5.90
N ARG A 59 6.22 14.77 6.08
CA ARG A 59 5.02 15.20 6.81
C ARG A 59 4.45 14.09 7.69
N PRO A 60 3.84 14.45 8.83
CA PRO A 60 3.01 13.53 9.59
C PRO A 60 1.88 12.98 8.71
N TRP A 61 1.61 11.69 8.85
CA TRP A 61 0.48 11.05 8.20
C TRP A 61 0.03 9.87 9.04
N SER A 62 -1.20 9.93 9.54
CA SER A 62 -1.80 8.88 10.36
C SER A 62 -2.69 8.02 9.47
N HIS A 63 -2.39 6.73 9.36
CA HIS A 63 -3.22 5.78 8.61
C HIS A 63 -3.11 4.39 9.21
N VAL A 64 -4.25 3.74 9.47
CA VAL A 64 -4.29 2.42 10.12
C VAL A 64 -3.92 1.32 9.12
N ILE A 65 -3.16 0.35 9.58
CA ILE A 65 -2.77 -0.85 8.83
C ILE A 65 -3.37 -2.04 9.58
N PRO A 66 -4.35 -2.74 8.99
CA PRO A 66 -4.91 -3.94 9.60
C PRO A 66 -3.82 -4.97 9.87
N SER A 67 -3.86 -5.63 11.03
CA SER A 67 -2.87 -6.63 11.43
C SER A 67 -2.72 -7.77 10.40
N SER A 68 -3.81 -8.15 9.74
CA SER A 68 -3.85 -9.16 8.66
C SER A 68 -3.10 -8.75 7.39
N GLU A 69 -2.91 -7.46 7.16
CA GLU A 69 -2.24 -6.90 5.98
C GLU A 69 -0.75 -6.60 6.24
N LEU A 70 -0.36 -6.49 7.51
CA LEU A 70 1.00 -6.17 7.93
C LEU A 70 2.06 -7.14 7.38
N PRO A 71 1.85 -8.47 7.36
CA PRO A 71 2.84 -9.40 6.79
C PRO A 71 3.14 -9.13 5.31
N LYS A 72 2.12 -8.77 4.52
CA LYS A 72 2.29 -8.48 3.09
C LYS A 72 3.14 -7.22 2.90
N LEU A 73 2.88 -6.19 3.70
CA LEU A 73 3.63 -4.94 3.70
C LEU A 73 5.09 -5.14 4.15
N LEU A 74 5.31 -5.95 5.18
CA LEU A 74 6.65 -6.30 5.67
C LEU A 74 7.44 -7.13 4.65
N ASN A 75 6.77 -8.00 3.89
CA ASN A 75 7.43 -8.78 2.84
C ASN A 75 7.82 -7.93 1.62
N GLY A 76 7.11 -6.84 1.35
CA GLY A 76 7.42 -5.95 0.23
C GLY A 76 7.13 -6.57 -1.14
N PHE A 77 7.75 -6.00 -2.16
CA PHE A 77 7.56 -6.38 -3.56
C PHE A 77 8.88 -6.27 -4.34
N ILE A 78 9.28 -7.39 -4.96
CA ILE A 78 10.46 -7.44 -5.83
C ILE A 78 9.96 -7.50 -7.29
N PRO A 79 10.32 -6.53 -8.14
CA PRO A 79 9.93 -6.56 -9.54
C PRO A 79 10.61 -7.73 -10.28
N ASN A 80 9.91 -8.35 -11.22
CA ASN A 80 10.43 -9.45 -12.03
C ASN A 80 10.55 -9.07 -13.51
N GLN A 81 9.63 -8.24 -14.01
CA GLN A 81 9.55 -7.84 -15.41
C GLN A 81 9.66 -6.32 -15.59
N MET A 82 9.85 -5.88 -16.84
CA MET A 82 9.96 -4.46 -17.17
C MET A 82 8.68 -3.66 -16.86
N GLU A 83 7.52 -4.32 -16.82
CA GLU A 83 6.25 -3.71 -16.46
C GLU A 83 6.03 -3.55 -14.95
N ASP A 84 6.90 -4.15 -14.12
CA ASP A 84 6.84 -4.02 -12.67
C ASP A 84 7.57 -2.74 -12.27
N LYS A 85 6.81 -1.65 -12.16
CA LYS A 85 7.34 -0.28 -12.05
C LYS A 85 7.92 0.05 -10.67
N TRP A 86 7.69 -0.81 -9.69
CA TRP A 86 7.96 -0.56 -8.29
C TRP A 86 8.87 -1.63 -7.70
N PHE A 87 9.75 -1.21 -6.82
CA PHE A 87 10.44 -2.04 -5.87
C PHE A 87 10.06 -1.54 -4.47
N VAL A 88 9.62 -2.44 -3.61
CA VAL A 88 9.19 -2.10 -2.25
C VAL A 88 9.88 -3.04 -1.27
N TYR A 89 10.46 -2.47 -0.23
CA TYR A 89 10.94 -3.27 0.90
C TYR A 89 10.75 -2.49 2.19
N THR A 90 10.76 -3.21 3.31
CA THR A 90 10.59 -2.62 4.63
C THR A 90 11.89 -2.74 5.43
N ASP A 91 12.33 -1.65 6.04
CA ASP A 91 13.37 -1.67 7.08
C ASP A 91 12.71 -1.83 8.45
N GLY A 92 13.26 -2.71 9.30
CA GLY A 92 12.65 -3.08 10.59
C GLY A 92 11.65 -4.24 10.49
N PRO A 93 10.73 -4.44 11.45
CA PRO A 93 10.59 -3.65 12.67
C PRO A 93 11.81 -3.77 13.60
N ASP A 94 12.12 -2.69 14.31
CA ASP A 94 13.08 -2.70 15.42
C ASP A 94 12.44 -3.26 16.71
N ALA A 95 13.21 -3.33 17.80
CA ALA A 95 12.74 -3.85 19.08
C ALA A 95 11.60 -3.01 19.70
N GLN A 96 11.41 -1.78 19.23
CA GLN A 96 10.37 -0.85 19.65
C GLN A 96 9.16 -0.86 18.70
N GLY A 97 9.19 -1.68 17.65
CA GLY A 97 8.11 -1.81 16.67
C GLY A 97 8.11 -0.73 15.60
N ASN A 98 9.18 0.06 15.46
CA ASN A 98 9.29 1.02 14.37
C ASN A 98 9.79 0.33 13.10
N ALA A 99 9.13 0.64 11.99
CA ALA A 99 9.57 0.20 10.67
C ALA A 99 9.40 1.32 9.64
N ALA A 100 10.03 1.17 8.48
CA ALA A 100 9.89 2.09 7.36
C ALA A 100 9.73 1.31 6.05
N VAL A 101 8.57 1.45 5.41
CA VAL A 101 8.30 0.88 4.09
C VAL A 101 8.82 1.85 3.04
N ARG A 102 9.68 1.39 2.14
CA ARG A 102 10.34 2.22 1.14
C ARG A 102 9.94 1.81 -0.27
N PHE A 103 9.56 2.80 -1.07
CA PHE A 103 9.01 2.65 -2.41
C PHE A 103 9.96 3.27 -3.42
N PHE A 104 10.44 2.47 -4.36
CA PHE A 104 11.40 2.86 -5.39
C PHE A 104 10.85 2.60 -6.79
N ARG A 105 11.27 3.40 -7.76
CA ARG A 105 11.08 3.06 -9.17
C ARG A 105 12.04 1.93 -9.55
N SER A 106 11.50 0.83 -10.08
CA SER A 106 12.29 -0.36 -10.40
C SER A 106 13.37 -0.11 -11.47
N TRP A 107 13.09 0.76 -12.45
CA TRP A 107 13.99 0.97 -13.59
C TRP A 107 15.12 1.98 -13.32
N THR A 108 14.90 3.04 -12.53
CA THR A 108 15.95 4.00 -12.12
C THR A 108 16.59 3.66 -10.78
N GLY A 109 15.85 2.96 -9.91
CA GLY A 109 16.17 2.77 -8.50
C GLY A 109 15.85 3.98 -7.62
N TYR A 110 15.27 5.07 -8.15
CA TYR A 110 15.03 6.28 -7.33
C TYR A 110 14.02 6.02 -6.22
N ALA A 111 14.36 6.47 -5.00
CA ALA A 111 13.43 6.52 -3.88
C ALA A 111 12.33 7.54 -4.19
N MET A 112 11.08 7.11 -4.07
CA MET A 112 9.92 7.95 -4.37
C MET A 112 9.20 8.34 -3.09
N VAL A 113 8.93 7.36 -2.23
CA VAL A 113 8.23 7.54 -0.97
C VAL A 113 8.79 6.58 0.08
N SER A 114 8.80 7.01 1.33
CA SER A 114 9.08 6.20 2.51
C SER A 114 7.97 6.48 3.52
N ALA A 115 7.35 5.42 4.04
CA ALA A 115 6.29 5.52 5.04
C ALA A 115 6.76 4.88 6.34
N LYS A 116 6.91 5.68 7.40
CA LYS A 116 7.20 5.15 8.73
C LYS A 116 5.93 4.60 9.33
N LEU A 117 6.06 3.47 10.01
CA LEU A 117 4.98 2.87 10.76
C LEU A 117 5.47 2.41 12.12
N VAL A 118 4.51 2.30 13.03
CA VAL A 118 4.69 1.72 14.35
C VAL A 118 3.73 0.54 14.48
N MET A 119 4.20 -0.52 15.12
CA MET A 119 3.40 -1.70 15.48
C MET A 119 3.67 -2.07 16.93
N SER A 120 2.69 -2.70 17.57
CA SER A 120 2.86 -3.20 18.92
C SER A 120 3.78 -4.42 18.94
N MET A 121 4.76 -4.41 19.84
CA MET A 121 5.66 -5.54 20.10
C MET A 121 5.29 -6.20 21.43
N ASP A 122 5.42 -7.53 21.51
CA ASP A 122 5.32 -8.28 22.75
C ASP A 122 6.61 -8.19 23.59
N GLY A 123 6.59 -8.74 24.80
CA GLY A 123 7.75 -8.73 25.70
C GLY A 123 8.95 -9.53 25.20
N GLU A 124 8.81 -10.30 24.11
CA GLU A 124 9.86 -11.08 23.47
C GLU A 124 10.33 -10.45 22.15
N GLY A 125 9.83 -9.26 21.80
CA GLY A 125 10.19 -8.55 20.57
C GLY A 125 9.54 -9.12 19.31
N ARG A 126 8.40 -9.84 19.43
CA ARG A 126 7.56 -10.26 18.31
C ARG A 126 6.45 -9.25 18.09
N ALA A 127 6.04 -9.04 16.83
CA ALA A 127 4.88 -8.21 16.55
C ALA A 127 3.62 -8.84 17.15
N LYS A 128 2.83 -8.07 17.89
CA LYS A 128 1.50 -8.49 18.34
C LYS A 128 0.53 -8.52 17.17
N GLU A 129 -0.51 -9.31 17.30
CA GLU A 129 -1.65 -9.34 16.37
C GLU A 129 -2.59 -8.15 16.62
N GLU A 130 -2.03 -6.94 16.56
CA GLU A 130 -2.73 -5.66 16.70
C GLU A 130 -2.49 -4.84 15.43
N ASP A 131 -3.41 -3.93 15.15
CA ASP A 131 -3.28 -3.04 14.00
C ASP A 131 -2.06 -2.14 14.16
N ALA A 132 -1.32 -1.99 13.07
CA ALA A 132 -0.21 -1.05 12.98
C ALA A 132 -0.70 0.31 12.48
N ARG A 133 0.17 1.31 12.50
CA ARG A 133 -0.19 2.67 12.04
C ARG A 133 0.99 3.30 11.32
N PHE A 134 0.74 3.84 10.12
CA PHE A 134 1.64 4.81 9.52
C PHE A 134 1.61 6.10 10.33
N THR A 135 2.78 6.69 10.55
CA THR A 135 2.94 7.91 11.37
C THR A 135 3.52 9.08 10.57
N GLU A 136 4.29 8.78 9.53
CA GLU A 136 5.01 9.79 8.77
C GLU A 136 5.23 9.33 7.33
N LEU A 137 5.17 10.28 6.40
CA LEU A 137 5.58 10.11 5.02
C LEU A 137 6.76 11.01 4.71
N THR A 138 7.75 10.46 4.02
CA THR A 138 8.83 11.19 3.36
C THR A 138 8.77 10.90 1.87
N TRP A 139 8.82 11.92 1.01
CA TRP A 139 8.79 11.71 -0.44
C TRP A 139 9.71 12.65 -1.20
N GLU A 140 10.08 12.23 -2.40
CA GLU A 140 10.97 12.97 -3.29
C GLU A 140 10.27 14.17 -3.93
N THR A 141 10.98 15.30 -4.05
CA THR A 141 10.51 16.51 -4.74
C THR A 141 11.43 16.98 -5.86
N ASP A 142 12.56 16.30 -6.07
CA ASP A 142 13.48 16.61 -7.15
C ASP A 142 12.89 16.29 -8.53
N LYS A 143 12.56 17.33 -9.29
CA LYS A 143 11.90 17.21 -10.60
C LYS A 143 12.75 16.50 -11.65
N GLU A 144 14.07 16.47 -11.46
CA GLU A 144 14.98 15.69 -12.31
C GLU A 144 14.84 14.18 -12.07
N MET A 145 14.44 13.76 -10.87
CA MET A 145 14.19 12.36 -10.53
C MET A 145 12.73 11.96 -10.78
N TYR A 146 11.79 12.88 -10.57
CA TYR A 146 10.37 12.67 -10.80
C TYR A 146 9.70 13.95 -11.33
N ASN A 147 9.39 13.95 -12.61
CA ASN A 147 8.73 15.09 -13.26
C ASN A 147 7.19 15.00 -13.13
N GLY A 148 6.69 15.15 -11.90
CA GLY A 148 5.26 15.18 -11.59
C GLY A 148 5.00 15.60 -10.15
N ASP A 149 3.75 15.93 -9.82
CA ASP A 149 3.34 16.13 -8.44
C ASP A 149 3.11 14.77 -7.77
N MET A 150 3.74 14.56 -6.62
CA MET A 150 3.65 13.29 -5.89
C MET A 150 2.51 13.36 -4.88
N ASP A 151 1.42 12.62 -5.12
CA ASP A 151 0.47 12.27 -4.04
C ASP A 151 1.06 11.09 -3.25
N ALA A 152 1.90 11.40 -2.26
CA ALA A 152 2.60 10.39 -1.47
C ALA A 152 1.64 9.41 -0.77
N PRO A 153 0.55 9.85 -0.09
CA PRO A 153 -0.45 8.93 0.46
C PRO A 153 -1.08 8.03 -0.61
N GLY A 154 -1.54 8.58 -1.73
CA GLY A 154 -2.14 7.80 -2.82
C GLY A 154 -1.15 6.82 -3.46
N THR A 155 0.13 7.19 -3.51
CA THR A 155 1.20 6.29 -3.99
C THR A 155 1.40 5.11 -3.05
N VAL A 156 1.50 5.35 -1.74
CA VAL A 156 1.65 4.27 -0.74
C VAL A 156 0.47 3.31 -0.78
N LEU A 157 -0.76 3.84 -0.71
CA LEU A 157 -1.97 3.02 -0.73
C LEU A 157 -2.13 2.28 -2.06
N GLY A 158 -1.92 2.98 -3.19
CA GLY A 158 -2.06 2.40 -4.52
C GLY A 158 -1.03 1.32 -4.82
N VAL A 159 0.25 1.53 -4.49
CA VAL A 159 1.29 0.51 -4.67
C VAL A 159 1.03 -0.68 -3.74
N ALA A 160 0.67 -0.43 -2.48
CA ALA A 160 0.40 -1.51 -1.54
C ALA A 160 -0.77 -2.38 -1.97
N GLN A 161 -1.86 -1.77 -2.40
CA GLN A 161 -3.02 -2.51 -2.90
C GLN A 161 -2.71 -3.23 -4.22
N TRP A 162 -2.09 -2.54 -5.17
CA TRP A 162 -1.93 -3.06 -6.53
C TRP A 162 -0.80 -4.07 -6.67
N CYS A 163 0.36 -3.78 -6.07
CA CYS A 163 1.56 -4.60 -6.23
C CYS A 163 1.66 -5.68 -5.15
N MET A 164 1.20 -5.39 -3.93
CA MET A 164 1.34 -6.31 -2.80
C MET A 164 0.02 -6.97 -2.38
N GLY A 165 -1.12 -6.57 -2.96
CA GLY A 165 -2.43 -7.09 -2.58
C GLY A 165 -2.85 -6.67 -1.16
N CYS A 166 -2.32 -5.55 -0.65
CA CYS A 166 -2.61 -5.05 0.68
C CYS A 166 -3.94 -4.26 0.73
N GLN A 167 -4.82 -4.59 1.66
CA GLN A 167 -6.10 -3.91 1.84
C GLN A 167 -6.04 -2.88 2.97
N LEU A 168 -5.44 -1.72 2.69
CA LEU A 168 -5.18 -0.69 3.71
C LEU A 168 -6.37 0.26 3.96
N GLY A 169 -7.50 0.10 3.25
CA GLY A 169 -8.63 1.03 3.33
C GLY A 169 -8.39 2.35 2.58
N PRO A 170 -9.43 3.19 2.41
CA PRO A 170 -9.32 4.46 1.70
C PRO A 170 -8.52 5.48 2.51
N LYS A 171 -7.87 6.43 1.81
CA LYS A 171 -7.29 7.63 2.44
C LYS A 171 -8.39 8.32 3.24
N GLU A 172 -8.21 8.47 4.55
CA GLU A 172 -9.15 9.23 5.38
C GLU A 172 -9.33 10.64 4.78
N ARG A 173 -10.58 11.06 4.57
CA ARG A 173 -10.87 12.41 4.05
C ARG A 173 -10.59 13.38 5.20
N GLU A 174 -9.66 14.31 5.01
CA GLU A 174 -9.51 15.46 5.91
C GLU A 174 -10.86 16.22 5.92
N GLY A 175 -11.58 16.13 7.05
CA GLY A 175 -12.88 16.78 7.22
C GLY A 175 -13.97 15.86 7.77
N SER A 176 -13.82 15.43 9.02
CA SER A 176 -14.90 14.93 9.86
C SER A 176 -14.62 15.40 11.28
N ALA A 177 -14.64 16.71 11.49
CA ALA A 177 -14.75 17.26 12.83
C ALA A 177 -16.08 16.76 13.40
N ALA A 178 -16.00 15.93 14.44
CA ALA A 178 -17.15 15.59 15.24
C ALA A 178 -17.71 16.90 15.81
N GLU A 179 -18.96 17.18 15.46
CA GLU A 179 -19.77 18.25 16.03
C GLU A 179 -20.02 17.87 17.50
N GLU A 180 -19.18 18.36 18.40
CA GLU A 180 -19.41 18.27 19.84
C GLU A 180 -20.61 19.14 20.19
N ASN A 181 -21.67 18.46 20.64
CA ASN A 181 -22.90 19.05 21.12
C ASN A 181 -22.58 19.76 22.46
N GLU A 182 -22.51 21.09 22.46
CA GLU A 182 -22.49 21.89 23.69
C GLU A 182 -23.88 21.78 24.36
N GLU A 183 -23.97 20.93 25.39
CA GLU A 183 -25.08 20.94 26.34
C GLU A 183 -24.85 22.11 27.31
N GLU A 184 -25.39 23.28 26.93
CA GLU A 184 -25.44 24.48 27.74
C GLU A 184 -26.46 24.30 28.87
N ALA A 185 -25.97 24.04 30.09
CA ALA A 185 -26.74 24.24 31.31
C ALA A 185 -26.60 25.70 31.76
N PRO A 186 -27.70 26.38 32.13
CA PRO A 186 -27.58 27.45 33.10
C PRO A 186 -28.42 27.22 34.36
N ALA A 187 -27.65 27.24 35.46
CA ALA A 187 -27.88 28.04 36.65
C ALA A 187 -29.20 27.85 37.42
N GLY A 188 -29.07 27.19 38.56
CA GLY A 188 -29.93 27.49 39.70
C GLY A 188 -29.74 28.93 40.16
N SER A 189 -30.87 29.61 40.40
CA SER A 189 -31.01 30.70 41.35
C SER A 189 -32.49 31.04 41.50
N SER A 190 -33.10 30.60 42.60
CA SER A 190 -33.97 31.39 43.50
C SER A 190 -34.45 30.50 44.64
#